data_AF-A0A972KBJ3-F1
#
_entry.id   AF-A0A972KBJ3-F1
#
_cell.length_a   1.000
_cell.length_b   1.000
_cell.length_c   1.000
_cell.angle_alpha   90.00
_cell.angle_beta   90.00
_cell.angle_gamma   90.00
#
_symmetry.space_group_name_H-M   'P 1'
#
loop_
_entity.id
_entity.type
_entity.pdbx_description
1 polymer ?
#
loop_
_entity_poly.entity_id
_entity_poly.type
_entity_poly.pdbx_seq_one_letter_code
_entity_poly.pdbx_strand_id
1 'polypeptide(L)'
;MRRSEKKLFTVLDEIAQLDGVVEQLTQELSMHQHLHDDAQRDALVSDSPFDRDDARITLQDVERVRRELSRLEKKRSRLDARRVDLLTSLETR
;
A
#
# COMPACT_ATOMS: atom_id res chain seq x y z
N MET A 1 22.98 -19.74 -15.31
CA MET A 1 22.33 -19.07 -14.16
C MET A 1 22.11 -20.07 -13.03
N ARG A 2 22.79 -19.86 -11.91
CA ARG A 2 22.69 -20.68 -10.69
C ARG A 2 21.29 -20.53 -10.07
N ARG A 3 20.82 -21.52 -9.29
CA ARG A 3 19.50 -21.50 -8.66
C ARG A 3 19.28 -20.26 -7.77
N SER A 4 20.32 -19.78 -7.09
CA SER A 4 20.27 -18.59 -6.24
C SER A 4 20.11 -17.29 -7.05
N GLU A 5 20.79 -17.15 -8.19
CA GLU A 5 20.61 -16.02 -9.11
C GLU A 5 19.18 -15.97 -9.65
N LYS A 6 18.62 -17.13 -10.07
CA LYS A 6 17.22 -17.18 -10.52
C LYS A 6 16.25 -16.67 -9.45
N LYS A 7 16.44 -17.12 -8.20
CA LYS A 7 15.62 -16.70 -7.06
C LYS A 7 15.76 -15.21 -6.79
N LEU A 8 16.97 -14.65 -6.91
CA LEU A 8 17.21 -13.22 -6.72
C LEU A 8 16.44 -12.40 -7.76
N PHE A 9 16.51 -12.76 -9.04
CA PHE A 9 15.73 -12.08 -10.08
C PHE A 9 14.23 -12.14 -9.79
N THR A 10 13.68 -13.29 -9.42
CA THR A 10 12.26 -13.39 -9.04
C THR A 10 11.90 -12.47 -7.88
N VAL A 11 12.73 -12.38 -6.83
CA VAL A 11 12.50 -11.47 -5.70
C VAL A 11 12.52 -10.01 -6.14
N LEU A 12 13.46 -9.64 -7.03
CA LEU A 12 13.53 -8.28 -7.56
C LEU A 12 12.29 -7.92 -8.39
N ASP A 13 11.83 -8.84 -9.24
CA ASP A 13 10.62 -8.64 -10.04
C ASP A 13 9.39 -8.48 -9.14
N GLU A 14 9.26 -9.29 -8.09
CA GLU A 14 8.18 -9.17 -7.10
C GLU A 14 8.23 -7.84 -6.34
N ILE A 15 9.42 -7.35 -5.99
CA ILE A 15 9.59 -6.03 -5.35
C ILE A 15 9.13 -4.93 -6.31
N ALA A 16 9.59 -4.94 -7.56
CA ALA A 16 9.22 -3.92 -8.54
C ALA A 16 7.70 -3.89 -8.79
N GLN A 17 7.06 -5.07 -8.86
CA GLN A 17 5.60 -5.16 -8.97
C GLN A 17 4.90 -4.58 -7.74
N LEU A 18 5.39 -4.88 -6.53
CA LEU A 18 4.79 -4.33 -5.31
C LEU A 18 4.95 -2.82 -5.20
N ASP A 19 6.12 -2.28 -5.56
CA ASP A 19 6.38 -0.84 -5.51
C ASP A 19 5.40 -0.09 -6.44
N GLY A 20 5.12 -0.63 -7.63
CA GLY A 20 4.10 -0.06 -8.53
C GLY A 20 2.68 -0.09 -7.95
N VAL A 21 2.30 -1.18 -7.28
CA VAL A 21 0.97 -1.27 -6.62
C VAL A 21 0.88 -0.32 -5.43
N VAL A 22 1.96 -0.18 -4.64
CA VAL A 22 2.02 0.76 -3.51
C VAL A 22 1.89 2.20 -4.00
N GLU A 23 2.55 2.56 -5.10
CA GLU A 23 2.41 3.88 -5.70
C GLU A 23 0.96 4.17 -6.11
N GLN A 24 0.32 3.23 -6.81
CA GLN A 24 -1.08 3.35 -7.22
C GLN A 24 -2.02 3.51 -6.02
N LEU A 25 -1.88 2.68 -4.99
CA LEU A 25 -2.72 2.78 -3.79
C LEU A 25 -2.44 4.04 -2.97
N THR A 26 -1.23 4.58 -3.03
CA THR A 26 -0.89 5.86 -2.38
C THR A 26 -1.63 7.02 -3.06
N GLN A 27 -1.70 7.01 -4.39
CA GLN A 27 -2.48 7.97 -5.16
C GLN A 27 -3.99 7.82 -4.86
N GLU A 28 -4.49 6.58 -4.83
CA GLU A 28 -5.89 6.30 -4.46
C GLU A 28 -6.21 6.78 -3.04
N LEU A 29 -5.30 6.56 -2.08
CA LEU A 29 -5.47 7.03 -0.70
C LEU A 29 -5.59 8.56 -0.65
N SER A 30 -4.78 9.29 -1.41
CA SER A 30 -4.85 10.75 -1.47
C SER A 30 -6.22 11.21 -1.96
N MET A 31 -6.78 10.54 -2.98
CA MET A 31 -8.10 10.85 -3.50
C MET A 31 -9.19 10.60 -2.45
N HIS A 32 -9.19 9.44 -1.79
CA HIS A 32 -10.17 9.13 -0.73
C HIS A 32 -10.07 10.08 0.47
N GLN A 33 -8.87 10.55 0.79
CA GLN A 33 -8.68 11.54 1.85
C GLN A 33 -9.36 12.87 1.49
N HIS A 34 -9.21 13.36 0.26
CA HIS A 34 -9.91 14.56 -0.18
C HIS A 34 -11.43 14.40 -0.15
N LEU A 35 -11.95 13.26 -0.63
CA LEU A 35 -13.38 12.96 -0.57
C LEU A 35 -13.90 12.93 0.88
N HIS A 36 -13.11 12.36 1.80
CA HIS A 36 -13.46 12.32 3.21
C HIS A 36 -13.45 13.71 3.84
N ASP A 37 -12.44 14.53 3.55
CA ASP A 37 -12.36 15.89 4.04
C ASP A 37 -13.56 16.74 3.56
N ASP A 38 -13.99 16.54 2.32
CA ASP A 38 -15.18 17.19 1.76
C ASP A 38 -16.46 16.72 2.47
N ALA A 39 -16.68 15.41 2.55
CA ALA A 39 -17.86 14.85 3.23
C ALA A 39 -17.91 15.24 4.72
N GLN A 40 -16.75 15.32 5.39
CA GLN A 40 -16.67 15.78 6.77
C GLN A 40 -17.06 17.25 6.90
N ARG A 41 -16.66 18.11 5.96
CA ARG A 41 -17.08 19.52 5.96
C ARG A 41 -18.59 19.66 5.75
N ASP A 42 -19.17 18.89 4.83
CA ASP A 42 -20.61 18.91 4.56
C ASP A 42 -21.41 18.47 5.80
N ALA A 43 -20.98 17.38 6.44
CA ALA A 43 -21.60 16.87 7.67
C ALA A 43 -21.51 17.82 8.87
N LEU A 44 -20.56 18.77 8.87
CA LEU A 44 -20.42 19.79 9.93
C LEU A 44 -21.34 20.99 9.72
N VAL A 45 -21.64 21.33 8.45
CA VAL A 45 -22.46 22.50 8.12
C VAL A 45 -23.93 22.15 7.94
N SER A 46 -24.26 20.86 7.75
CA SER A 46 -25.62 20.39 7.57
C SER A 46 -26.10 19.56 8.76
N ASP A 47 -27.40 19.65 9.05
CA ASP A 47 -28.10 18.73 9.98
C ASP A 47 -28.63 17.48 9.26
N SER A 48 -28.18 17.24 8.03
CA SER A 48 -28.59 16.10 7.21
C SER A 48 -27.99 14.80 7.77
N PRO A 49 -28.82 13.78 8.07
CA PRO A 49 -28.32 12.45 8.41
C PRO A 49 -27.51 11.80 7.26
N PHE A 50 -27.81 12.14 6.01
CA PHE A 50 -27.15 11.58 4.84
C PHE A 50 -25.68 12.01 4.77
N ASP A 51 -25.38 13.27 5.05
CA ASP A 51 -24.02 13.81 4.97
C ASP A 51 -23.13 13.18 6.05
N ARG A 52 -23.69 12.86 7.23
CA ARG A 52 -23.00 12.09 8.28
C ARG A 52 -22.71 10.65 7.84
N ASP A 53 -23.62 10.03 7.10
CA ASP A 53 -23.42 8.70 6.54
C ASP A 53 -22.35 8.72 5.44
N ASP A 54 -22.34 9.73 4.57
CA ASP A 54 -21.31 9.90 3.53
C ASP A 54 -19.92 10.11 4.15
N ALA A 55 -19.82 10.93 5.21
CA ALA A 55 -18.58 11.09 5.97
C ALA A 55 -18.08 9.76 6.57
N ARG A 56 -19.01 8.91 7.04
CA ARG A 56 -18.68 7.58 7.57
C ARG A 56 -18.23 6.61 6.46
N ILE A 57 -18.86 6.63 5.30
CA ILE A 57 -18.51 5.77 4.15
C ILE A 57 -17.12 6.13 3.64
N THR A 58 -16.87 7.41 3.39
CA THR A 58 -15.56 7.90 2.90
C THR A 58 -14.44 7.58 3.89
N LEU A 59 -14.69 7.67 5.20
CA LEU A 59 -13.74 7.23 6.22
C LEU A 59 -13.39 5.74 6.10
N GLN A 60 -14.38 4.88 5.86
CA GLN A 60 -14.16 3.45 5.70
C GLN A 60 -13.31 3.13 4.47
N ASP A 61 -13.48 3.87 3.37
CA ASP A 61 -12.64 3.73 2.18
C ASP A 61 -11.19 4.13 2.47
N VAL A 62 -10.97 5.26 3.16
CA VAL A 62 -9.63 5.68 3.62
C VAL A 62 -8.98 4.59 4.49
N GLU A 63 -9.71 4.04 5.46
CA GLU A 63 -9.19 2.98 6.32
C GLU A 63 -8.88 1.69 5.57
N ARG A 64 -9.71 1.31 4.60
CA ARG A 64 -9.51 0.12 3.76
C ARG A 64 -8.19 0.22 3.00
N VAL A 65 -7.95 1.35 2.32
CA VAL A 65 -6.74 1.56 1.53
C VAL A 65 -5.50 1.62 2.43
N ARG A 66 -5.57 2.30 3.59
CA ARG A 66 -4.47 2.32 4.58
C ARG A 66 -4.08 0.92 5.07
N ARG A 67 -5.07 0.07 5.34
CA ARG A 67 -4.81 -1.32 5.77
C ARG A 67 -4.11 -2.12 4.67
N GLU A 68 -4.51 -1.93 3.42
CA GLU A 68 -3.88 -2.63 2.29
C GLU A 68 -2.46 -2.15 2.05
N LEU A 69 -2.21 -0.83 2.06
CA LEU A 69 -0.86 -0.27 2.00
C LEU A 69 0.06 -0.87 3.08
N SER A 70 -0.39 -0.91 4.33
CA SER A 70 0.40 -1.49 5.42
C SER A 70 0.73 -2.98 5.21
N ARG A 71 -0.18 -3.75 4.60
CA ARG A 71 0.08 -5.16 4.26
C ARG A 71 1.13 -5.29 3.17
N LEU A 72 1.06 -4.45 2.14
CA LEU A 72 2.02 -4.45 1.04
C LEU A 72 3.40 -4.00 1.50
N GLU A 73 3.50 -2.96 2.34
CA GLU A 73 4.76 -2.51 2.94
C GLU A 73 5.44 -3.63 3.74
N LYS A 74 4.66 -4.36 4.55
CA LYS A 74 5.18 -5.53 5.28
C LYS A 74 5.66 -6.63 4.35
N LYS A 75 4.94 -6.89 3.26
CA LYS A 75 5.35 -7.88 2.24
C LYS A 75 6.64 -7.45 1.56
N ARG A 76 6.74 -6.17 1.17
CA ARG A 76 7.92 -5.57 0.55
C ARG A 76 9.14 -5.66 1.47
N SER A 77 8.99 -5.33 2.75
CA SER A 77 10.06 -5.46 3.75
C SER A 77 10.60 -6.90 3.85
N ARG A 78 9.72 -7.91 3.82
CA ARG A 78 10.14 -9.33 3.85
C ARG A 78 10.90 -9.74 2.59
N LEU A 79 10.48 -9.27 1.42
CA LEU A 79 11.19 -9.54 0.17
C LEU A 79 12.55 -8.84 0.14
N ASP A 80 12.65 -7.63 0.66
CA ASP A 80 13.91 -6.91 0.80
C ASP A 80 14.90 -7.65 1.72
N ALA A 81 14.43 -8.17 2.87
CA ALA A 81 15.26 -9.01 3.74
C ALA A 81 15.76 -10.26 2.98
N ARG A 82 14.87 -10.92 2.24
CA ARG A 82 15.23 -12.09 1.41
C ARG A 82 16.21 -11.75 0.29
N ARG A 83 16.10 -10.56 -0.31
CA ARG A 83 17.05 -10.06 -1.32
C ARG A 83 18.43 -9.93 -0.70
N VAL A 84 18.53 -9.32 0.49
CA VAL A 84 19.79 -9.17 1.23
C VAL A 84 20.40 -10.53 1.53
N ASP A 85 19.62 -11.47 2.07
CA ASP A 85 20.11 -12.84 2.38
C ASP A 85 20.66 -13.54 1.13
N LEU A 86 19.97 -13.41 -0.01
CA LEU A 86 20.41 -14.01 -1.27
C LEU A 86 21.70 -13.38 -1.79
N LEU A 87 21.83 -12.05 -1.71
CA LEU A 87 23.04 -11.34 -2.11
C LEU A 87 24.23 -11.75 -1.26
N THR A 88 24.09 -11.74 0.08
CA THR A 88 25.14 -12.20 0.98
C THR A 88 25.54 -13.64 0.68
N SER A 89 24.59 -14.54 0.43
CA SER A 89 24.90 -15.94 0.09
C SER A 89 25.66 -16.13 -1.23
N LEU A 90 25.58 -15.16 -2.15
CA LEU A 90 26.29 -15.16 -3.42
C LEU A 90 27.71 -14.57 -3.29
N GLU A 91 27.91 -13.61 -2.39
CA GLU A 91 29.22 -13.01 -2.09
C GLU A 91 30.14 -13.95 -1.31
N THR A 92 29.59 -14.77 -0.41
CA THR A 92 30.35 -15.71 0.42
C THR A 92 30.69 -17.03 -0.30
N ARG A 93 30.44 -17.14 -1.62
CA ARG A 93 30.64 -18.35 -2.43
C ARG A 93 31.67 -18.16 -3.52
#